data_AF-A0A955N126-F1
#
_entry.id   AF-A0A955N126-F1
#
_cell.length_a   1.000
_cell.length_b   1.000
_cell.length_c   1.000
_cell.angle_alpha   90.00
_cell.angle_beta   90.00
_cell.angle_gamma   90.00
#
_symmetry.space_group_name_H-M   'P 1'
#
loop_
_entity.id
_entity.type
_entity.pdbx_description
1 polymer ?
#
loop_
_entity_poly.entity_id
_entity_poly.type
_entity_poly.pdbx_seq_one_letter_code
_entity_poly.pdbx_strand_id
1 'polypeptide(L)'
;LANLGESLAKEGMAVTTIGLGLGFNEDLMTQLAFKSEGNHYFVAEEAELAKVFNTEFGDVLSVVAQDVVVDIDCREGIRPIRILDREGNIDGQTVKVKLPQIYSNQQKYVLLEVEIPASEEGSTLPIANVSVSYNNMETKTSDDLSSSVSARFSGSRTVVKESVDKDVLVPAVRSIANIANEEAVRYRDEGKMEKAKEALISNQAYLQQQARELEAPTLFDDADENRQDAASLESGDWAMRRKVITERSYQLRTQQQNIAPSKN
;
A
#
# COMPACT_ATOMS: atom_id res chain seq x y z
N LEU A 1 9.82 -3.61 19.07
CA LEU A 1 10.53 -2.76 18.08
C LEU A 1 9.61 -1.71 17.46
N ALA A 2 8.29 -1.95 17.33
CA ALA A 2 7.33 -0.92 16.90
C ALA A 2 7.45 0.42 17.66
N ASN A 3 7.43 0.41 19.00
CA ASN A 3 7.60 1.62 19.82
C ASN A 3 8.95 2.34 19.59
N LEU A 4 10.00 1.59 19.24
CA LEU A 4 11.29 2.18 18.89
C LEU A 4 11.19 2.90 17.55
N GLY A 5 10.56 2.26 16.55
CA GLY A 5 10.27 2.89 15.26
C GLY A 5 9.50 4.19 15.42
N GLU A 6 8.41 4.19 16.20
CA GLU A 6 7.62 5.41 16.46
C GLU A 6 8.43 6.51 17.16
N SER A 7 9.36 6.15 18.05
CA SER A 7 10.24 7.12 18.70
C SER A 7 11.20 7.75 17.70
N LEU A 8 11.80 6.94 16.82
CA LEU A 8 12.72 7.39 15.79
C LEU A 8 12.02 8.28 14.76
N ALA A 9 10.80 7.92 14.34
CA ALA A 9 9.97 8.74 13.46
C ALA A 9 9.69 10.13 14.06
N LYS A 10 9.40 10.22 15.37
CA LYS A 10 9.21 11.51 16.07
C LYS A 10 10.48 12.37 16.11
N GLU A 11 11.64 11.77 15.96
CA GLU A 11 12.94 12.44 15.85
C GLU A 11 13.35 12.70 14.40
N GLY A 12 12.47 12.41 13.42
CA GLY A 12 12.73 12.59 11.99
C GLY A 12 13.70 11.55 11.41
N MET A 13 13.83 10.38 12.06
CA MET A 13 14.74 9.32 11.64
C MET A 13 13.96 8.14 11.03
N ALA A 14 14.26 7.83 9.77
CA ALA A 14 13.77 6.63 9.11
C ALA A 14 14.73 5.44 9.26
N VAL A 15 14.19 4.24 9.47
CA VAL A 15 14.99 3.01 9.59
C VAL A 15 14.65 2.05 8.47
N THR A 16 15.62 1.80 7.60
CA THR A 16 15.55 0.69 6.65
C THR A 16 16.05 -0.59 7.30
N THR A 17 15.31 -1.68 7.10
CA THR A 17 15.66 -3.00 7.62
C THR A 17 15.95 -3.96 6.48
N ILE A 18 17.07 -4.69 6.58
CA ILE A 18 17.50 -5.65 5.53
C ILE A 18 17.70 -7.01 6.20
N GLY A 19 16.83 -7.97 5.87
CA GLY A 19 16.88 -9.33 6.39
C GLY A 19 17.64 -10.25 5.44
N LEU A 20 18.79 -10.78 5.88
CA LEU A 20 19.60 -11.72 5.11
C LEU A 20 19.28 -13.17 5.50
N GLY A 21 18.97 -14.01 4.52
CA GLY A 21 18.68 -15.44 4.70
C GLY A 21 17.38 -15.70 5.47
N LEU A 22 17.24 -16.89 6.05
CA LEU A 22 15.95 -17.30 6.66
C LEU A 22 15.83 -17.06 8.17
N GLY A 23 16.92 -16.67 8.85
CA GLY A 23 17.00 -16.69 10.32
C GLY A 23 16.45 -15.45 11.04
N PHE A 24 16.10 -14.38 10.32
CA PHE A 24 15.58 -13.15 10.93
C PHE A 24 14.06 -13.23 11.18
N ASN A 25 13.55 -12.32 12.00
CA ASN A 25 12.11 -12.16 12.23
C ASN A 25 11.57 -10.99 11.39
N GLU A 26 10.88 -11.31 10.31
CA GLU A 26 10.32 -10.36 9.35
C GLU A 26 9.23 -9.48 9.95
N ASP A 27 8.42 -9.97 10.89
CA ASP A 27 7.36 -9.17 11.52
C ASP A 27 7.97 -8.05 12.35
N LEU A 28 9.04 -8.34 13.10
CA LEU A 28 9.76 -7.36 13.89
C LEU A 28 10.46 -6.31 13.03
N MET A 29 11.08 -6.75 11.92
CA MET A 29 11.82 -5.86 11.02
C MET A 29 10.87 -4.97 10.21
N THR A 30 9.82 -5.54 9.62
CA THR A 30 8.79 -4.75 8.92
C THR A 30 8.08 -3.81 9.87
N GLN A 31 7.75 -4.20 11.11
CA GLN A 31 7.17 -3.25 12.07
C GLN A 31 8.11 -2.12 12.44
N LEU A 32 9.41 -2.39 12.64
CA LEU A 32 10.40 -1.34 12.91
C LEU A 32 10.47 -0.37 11.73
N ALA A 33 10.68 -0.91 10.53
CA ALA A 33 10.78 -0.11 9.31
C ALA A 33 9.50 0.69 9.11
N PHE A 34 8.33 0.06 9.20
CA PHE A 34 7.03 0.70 8.99
C PHE A 34 6.80 1.85 9.99
N LYS A 35 7.04 1.61 11.28
CA LYS A 35 6.81 2.61 12.34
C LYS A 35 7.85 3.72 12.38
N SER A 36 9.04 3.46 11.85
CA SER A 36 10.05 4.49 11.55
C SER A 36 9.89 5.09 10.14
N GLU A 37 8.93 4.59 9.37
CA GLU A 37 8.64 5.03 8.00
C GLU A 37 9.82 4.86 7.01
N GLY A 38 10.67 3.86 7.24
CA GLY A 38 11.74 3.43 6.33
C GLY A 38 11.32 2.32 5.37
N ASN A 39 12.30 1.64 4.77
CA ASN A 39 12.07 0.55 3.82
C ASN A 39 12.34 -0.83 4.44
N HIS A 40 11.81 -1.88 3.83
CA HIS A 40 12.17 -3.26 4.17
C HIS A 40 12.63 -4.02 2.94
N TYR A 41 13.65 -4.85 3.12
CA TYR A 41 14.19 -5.74 2.10
C TYR A 41 14.42 -7.12 2.68
N PHE A 42 13.98 -8.14 1.95
CA PHE A 42 14.39 -9.51 2.17
C PHE A 42 15.43 -9.89 1.10
N VAL A 43 16.60 -10.31 1.56
CA VAL A 43 17.72 -10.72 0.72
C VAL A 43 17.98 -12.20 0.95
N ALA A 44 17.72 -13.03 -0.06
CA ALA A 44 17.97 -14.47 0.02
C ALA A 44 19.48 -14.78 -0.09
N GLU A 45 20.20 -14.06 -0.95
CA GLU A 45 21.62 -14.27 -1.24
C GLU A 45 22.45 -13.01 -0.98
N GLU A 46 23.61 -13.17 -0.32
CA GLU A 46 24.51 -12.05 0.04
C GLU A 46 24.92 -11.17 -1.14
N ALA A 47 24.97 -11.73 -2.35
CA ALA A 47 25.32 -11.01 -3.57
C ALA A 47 24.37 -9.85 -3.89
N GLU A 48 23.11 -9.91 -3.43
CA GLU A 48 22.11 -8.87 -3.67
C GLU A 48 22.18 -7.73 -2.64
N LEU A 49 22.88 -7.93 -1.52
CA LEU A 49 22.94 -6.98 -0.41
C LEU A 49 23.52 -5.63 -0.83
N ALA A 50 24.60 -5.65 -1.63
CA ALA A 50 25.24 -4.43 -2.13
C ALA A 50 24.29 -3.58 -2.97
N LYS A 51 23.37 -4.21 -3.70
CA LYS A 51 22.39 -3.54 -4.53
C LYS A 51 21.34 -2.82 -3.69
N VAL A 52 20.83 -3.49 -2.65
CA VAL A 52 19.90 -2.89 -1.68
C VAL A 52 20.51 -1.65 -1.03
N PHE A 53 21.76 -1.75 -0.55
CA PHE A 53 22.46 -0.61 0.03
C PHE A 53 22.59 0.56 -0.95
N ASN A 54 22.99 0.31 -2.20
CA ASN A 54 23.16 1.37 -3.19
C ASN A 54 21.84 2.09 -3.51
N THR A 55 20.72 1.37 -3.58
CA THR A 55 19.40 1.98 -3.75
C THR A 55 19.07 2.88 -2.58
N GLU A 56 19.22 2.40 -1.35
CA GLU A 56 18.90 3.16 -0.14
C GLU A 56 19.76 4.43 0.02
N PHE A 57 21.06 4.35 -0.26
CA PHE A 57 21.92 5.53 -0.24
C PHE A 57 21.52 6.57 -1.29
N GLY A 58 21.04 6.13 -2.46
CA GLY A 58 20.51 7.02 -3.49
C GLY A 58 19.23 7.73 -3.05
N ASP A 59 18.28 6.96 -2.48
CA ASP A 59 16.99 7.48 -2.04
C ASP A 59 17.16 8.53 -0.93
N VAL A 60 17.95 8.25 0.11
CA VAL A 60 18.17 9.16 1.25
C VAL A 60 18.68 10.54 0.82
N LEU A 61 19.48 10.62 -0.23
CA LEU A 61 20.02 11.89 -0.73
C LEU A 61 19.02 12.70 -1.56
N SER A 62 17.80 12.18 -1.75
CA SER A 62 16.86 12.69 -2.73
C SER A 62 15.53 13.15 -2.14
N VAL A 63 15.44 13.34 -0.83
CA VAL A 63 14.21 13.82 -0.16
C VAL A 63 13.83 15.22 -0.68
N VAL A 64 12.60 15.34 -1.22
CA VAL A 64 12.06 16.59 -1.80
C VAL A 64 10.95 17.22 -0.95
N ALA A 65 10.22 16.42 -0.18
CA ALA A 65 9.19 16.88 0.75
C ALA A 65 9.30 16.13 2.07
N GLN A 66 9.06 16.82 3.18
CA GLN A 66 9.01 16.26 4.54
C GLN A 66 7.71 16.63 5.25
N ASP A 67 7.35 15.89 6.31
CA ASP A 67 6.16 16.09 7.15
C ASP A 67 4.86 16.31 6.34
N VAL A 68 4.66 15.50 5.30
CA VAL A 68 3.49 15.59 4.44
C VAL A 68 2.25 15.16 5.23
N VAL A 69 1.26 16.02 5.31
CA VAL A 69 -0.05 15.73 5.91
C VAL A 69 -1.12 15.85 4.84
N VAL A 70 -1.82 14.76 4.61
CA VAL A 70 -3.00 14.69 3.74
C VAL A 70 -4.23 14.73 4.61
N ASP A 71 -5.02 15.79 4.47
CA ASP A 71 -6.31 15.98 5.10
C ASP A 71 -7.42 15.86 4.05
N ILE A 72 -8.38 14.99 4.30
CA ILE A 72 -9.54 14.76 3.43
C ILE A 72 -10.80 15.03 4.26
N ASP A 73 -11.54 16.07 3.90
CA ASP A 73 -12.82 16.40 4.50
C ASP A 73 -13.94 15.94 3.59
N CYS A 74 -14.55 14.79 3.93
CA CYS A 74 -15.74 14.28 3.28
C CYS A 74 -16.92 15.24 3.50
N ARG A 75 -17.76 15.40 2.47
CA ARG A 75 -18.96 16.24 2.54
C ARG A 75 -20.08 15.53 3.30
N GLU A 76 -21.06 16.31 3.76
CA GLU A 76 -22.21 15.78 4.50
C GLU A 76 -22.90 14.64 3.75
N GLY A 77 -23.13 13.53 4.45
CA GLY A 77 -23.71 12.31 3.88
C GLY A 77 -22.70 11.37 3.21
N ILE A 78 -21.46 11.79 2.97
CA ILE A 78 -20.37 10.91 2.51
C ILE A 78 -19.70 10.28 3.72
N ARG A 79 -19.64 8.95 3.76
CA ARG A 79 -19.05 8.21 4.87
C ARG A 79 -17.70 7.62 4.48
N PRO A 80 -16.57 8.07 5.05
CA PRO A 80 -15.30 7.38 4.90
C PRO A 80 -15.36 6.00 5.58
N ILE A 81 -14.98 4.95 4.86
CA ILE A 81 -15.03 3.57 5.35
C ILE A 81 -13.67 3.16 5.92
N ARG A 82 -12.61 3.28 5.11
CA ARG A 82 -11.25 2.87 5.48
C ARG A 82 -10.19 3.46 4.54
N ILE A 83 -8.98 3.59 5.07
CA ILE A 83 -7.78 3.83 4.27
C ILE A 83 -7.20 2.47 3.89
N LEU A 84 -6.97 2.21 2.61
CA LEU A 84 -6.61 0.87 2.11
C LEU A 84 -5.12 0.58 2.19
N ASP A 85 -4.28 1.60 2.00
CA ASP A 85 -2.86 1.44 1.71
C ASP A 85 -1.96 1.92 2.85
N ARG A 86 -2.46 2.69 3.83
CA ARG A 86 -1.64 3.31 4.88
C ARG A 86 -2.35 3.40 6.23
N GLU A 87 -1.58 3.62 7.29
CA GLU A 87 -2.13 4.05 8.57
C GLU A 87 -2.57 5.52 8.50
N GLY A 88 -3.73 5.80 9.09
CA GLY A 88 -4.25 7.15 9.26
C GLY A 88 -5.44 7.14 10.20
N ASN A 89 -5.96 8.32 10.48
CA ASN A 89 -7.10 8.48 11.38
C ASN A 89 -8.33 8.90 10.58
N ILE A 90 -9.47 8.27 10.88
CA ILE A 90 -10.79 8.67 10.40
C ILE A 90 -11.58 9.12 11.61
N ASP A 91 -11.92 10.41 11.68
CA ASP A 91 -12.74 11.00 12.74
C ASP A 91 -13.98 11.67 12.13
N GLY A 92 -15.10 10.95 12.16
CA GLY A 92 -16.35 11.37 11.52
C GLY A 92 -16.18 11.51 10.01
N GLN A 93 -16.09 12.76 9.52
CA GLN A 93 -15.95 13.10 8.10
C GLN A 93 -14.52 13.51 7.72
N THR A 94 -13.63 13.66 8.70
CA THR A 94 -12.26 14.09 8.45
C THR A 94 -11.33 12.88 8.49
N VAL A 95 -10.52 12.74 7.45
CA VAL A 95 -9.48 11.73 7.35
C VAL A 95 -8.13 12.42 7.32
N LYS A 96 -7.21 11.98 8.19
CA LYS A 96 -5.84 12.51 8.26
C LYS A 96 -4.84 11.38 8.07
N VAL A 97 -3.98 11.53 7.07
CA VAL A 97 -2.86 10.61 6.78
C VAL A 97 -1.56 11.39 6.81
N LYS A 98 -0.53 10.82 7.43
CA LYS A 98 0.81 11.41 7.48
C LYS A 98 1.76 10.60 6.62
N LEU A 99 2.57 11.29 5.84
CA LEU A 99 3.70 10.74 5.11
C LEU A 99 4.92 11.57 5.50
N PRO A 100 5.99 10.98 6.05
CA PRO A 100 7.07 11.79 6.63
C PRO A 100 7.95 12.40 5.57
N GLN A 101 8.13 11.67 4.47
CA GLN A 101 8.93 12.17 3.37
C GLN A 101 8.54 11.56 2.04
N ILE A 102 8.84 12.32 1.00
CA ILE A 102 8.75 11.90 -0.40
C ILE A 102 10.13 12.12 -1.00
N TYR A 103 10.65 11.08 -1.64
CA TYR A 103 11.91 11.09 -2.36
C TYR A 103 11.72 11.54 -3.81
N SER A 104 12.76 12.07 -4.43
CA SER A 104 12.75 12.43 -5.84
C SER A 104 12.42 11.20 -6.68
N ASN A 105 11.64 11.38 -7.75
CA ASN A 105 11.16 10.29 -8.62
C ASN A 105 10.25 9.25 -7.93
N GLN A 106 9.83 9.47 -6.69
CA GLN A 106 8.78 8.66 -6.06
C GLN A 106 7.44 9.40 -6.10
N GLN A 107 6.40 8.63 -6.39
CA GLN A 107 5.02 9.08 -6.22
C GLN A 107 4.41 8.29 -5.07
N LYS A 108 3.80 9.01 -4.13
CA LYS A 108 2.99 8.41 -3.07
C LYS A 108 1.53 8.81 -3.26
N TYR A 109 0.62 7.94 -2.87
CA TYR A 109 -0.81 8.20 -2.87
C TYR A 109 -1.45 7.70 -1.58
N VAL A 110 -2.72 8.05 -1.39
CA VAL A 110 -3.57 7.58 -0.30
C VAL A 110 -4.87 7.10 -0.92
N LEU A 111 -5.26 5.88 -0.62
CA LEU A 111 -6.51 5.29 -1.11
C LEU A 111 -7.56 5.30 0.00
N LEU A 112 -8.57 6.14 -0.15
CA LEU A 112 -9.71 6.23 0.75
C LEU A 112 -10.94 5.59 0.11
N GLU A 113 -11.49 4.56 0.75
CA GLU A 113 -12.79 4.00 0.39
C GLU A 113 -13.91 4.82 1.06
N VAL A 114 -14.89 5.27 0.28
CA VAL A 114 -16.03 6.07 0.75
C VAL A 114 -17.36 5.45 0.32
N GLU A 115 -18.36 5.58 1.17
CA GLU A 115 -19.76 5.31 0.84
C GLU A 115 -20.46 6.63 0.49
N ILE A 116 -21.18 6.62 -0.63
CA ILE A 116 -21.86 7.79 -1.20
C ILE A 116 -23.36 7.48 -1.26
N PRO A 117 -24.25 8.40 -0.85
CA PRO A 117 -25.69 8.18 -0.90
C PRO A 117 -26.19 8.12 -2.35
N ALA A 118 -27.23 7.31 -2.57
CA ALA A 118 -27.92 7.29 -3.84
C ALA A 118 -28.46 8.69 -4.18
N SER A 119 -28.18 9.14 -5.41
CA SER A 119 -28.56 10.46 -5.90
C SER A 119 -29.26 10.35 -7.25
N GLU A 120 -29.98 11.39 -7.64
CA GLU A 120 -30.73 11.41 -8.89
C GLU A 120 -29.81 11.31 -10.11
N GLU A 121 -30.30 10.65 -11.17
CA GLU A 121 -29.56 10.56 -12.43
C GLU A 121 -29.24 11.94 -13.01
N GLY A 122 -28.01 12.14 -13.46
CA GLY A 122 -27.53 13.39 -14.02
C GLY A 122 -27.05 14.41 -12.97
N SER A 123 -27.37 14.20 -11.69
CA SER A 123 -26.88 15.05 -10.60
C SER A 123 -25.36 14.91 -10.40
N THR A 124 -24.74 15.94 -9.83
CA THR A 124 -23.34 15.94 -9.42
C THR A 124 -23.26 16.30 -7.95
N LEU A 125 -22.58 15.47 -7.16
CA LEU A 125 -22.43 15.65 -5.72
C LEU A 125 -20.96 15.90 -5.39
N PRO A 126 -20.63 16.95 -4.62
CA PRO A 126 -19.29 17.11 -4.07
C PRO A 126 -19.04 16.03 -3.02
N ILE A 127 -17.90 15.34 -3.12
CA ILE A 127 -17.55 14.18 -2.29
C ILE A 127 -16.62 14.57 -1.16
N ALA A 128 -15.53 15.25 -1.46
CA ALA A 128 -14.56 15.67 -0.46
C ALA A 128 -13.75 16.88 -0.92
N ASN A 129 -13.24 17.64 0.05
CA ASN A 129 -12.10 18.53 -0.16
C ASN A 129 -10.83 17.81 0.32
N VAL A 130 -9.74 17.99 -0.39
CA VAL A 130 -8.44 17.40 -0.06
C VAL A 130 -7.44 18.53 0.07
N SER A 131 -6.74 18.59 1.20
CA SER A 131 -5.57 19.46 1.38
C SER A 131 -4.34 18.64 1.70
N VAL A 132 -3.21 19.03 1.13
CA VAL A 132 -1.90 18.44 1.39
C VAL A 132 -0.97 19.57 1.84
N SER A 133 -0.43 19.46 3.04
CA SER A 133 0.59 20.38 3.57
C SER A 133 1.92 19.63 3.71
N TYR A 134 3.05 20.27 3.44
CA TYR A 134 4.37 19.65 3.56
C TYR A 134 5.48 20.68 3.71
N ASN A 135 6.62 20.25 4.26
CA ASN A 135 7.87 21.00 4.26
C ASN A 135 8.60 20.76 2.94
N ASN A 136 8.75 21.81 2.13
CA ASN A 136 9.44 21.77 0.85
C ASN A 136 10.96 21.87 1.07
N MET A 137 11.69 20.83 0.65
CA MET A 137 13.13 20.74 0.89
C MET A 137 13.97 21.57 -0.08
N GLU A 138 13.40 22.02 -1.20
CA GLU A 138 14.05 22.93 -2.15
C GLU A 138 13.94 24.38 -1.67
N THR A 139 12.73 24.84 -1.36
CA THR A 139 12.47 26.24 -0.98
C THR A 139 12.71 26.53 0.50
N LYS A 140 12.77 25.49 1.35
CA LYS A 140 12.85 25.58 2.82
C LYS A 140 11.63 26.28 3.46
N THR A 141 10.48 26.18 2.82
CA THR A 141 9.18 26.68 3.32
C THR A 141 8.21 25.53 3.52
N SER A 142 7.08 25.80 4.18
CA SER A 142 5.92 24.92 4.13
C SER A 142 5.02 25.33 2.97
N ASP A 143 4.58 24.37 2.18
CA ASP A 143 3.72 24.57 1.01
C ASP A 143 2.41 23.78 1.20
N ASP A 144 1.33 24.31 0.63
CA ASP A 144 0.00 23.72 0.69
C ASP A 144 -0.59 23.53 -0.72
N LEU A 145 -1.25 22.40 -0.92
CA LEU A 145 -2.02 22.08 -2.12
C LEU A 145 -3.45 21.77 -1.71
N SER A 146 -4.43 22.19 -2.51
CA SER A 146 -5.83 21.88 -2.26
C SER A 146 -6.56 21.48 -3.53
N SER A 147 -7.44 20.49 -3.43
CA SER A 147 -8.32 20.07 -4.51
C SER A 147 -9.69 19.66 -3.95
N SER A 148 -10.67 19.46 -4.83
CA SER A 148 -11.96 18.91 -4.46
C SER A 148 -12.36 17.80 -5.44
N VAL A 149 -13.11 16.84 -4.93
CA VAL A 149 -13.58 15.68 -5.68
C VAL A 149 -15.10 15.72 -5.74
N SER A 150 -15.69 15.42 -6.90
CA SER A 150 -17.12 15.33 -7.10
C SER A 150 -17.46 14.09 -7.92
N ALA A 151 -18.65 13.52 -7.72
CA ALA A 151 -19.15 12.38 -8.47
C ALA A 151 -20.43 12.76 -9.23
N ARG A 152 -20.50 12.37 -10.51
CA ARG A 152 -21.70 12.51 -11.33
C ARG A 152 -22.43 11.18 -11.42
N PHE A 153 -23.75 11.20 -11.24
CA PHE A 153 -24.58 10.00 -11.20
C PHE A 153 -25.21 9.70 -12.56
N SER A 154 -25.30 8.42 -12.91
CA SER A 154 -25.99 7.94 -14.11
C SER A 154 -26.76 6.66 -13.81
N GLY A 155 -27.96 6.53 -14.40
CA GLY A 155 -28.72 5.28 -14.38
C GLY A 155 -28.19 4.26 -15.38
N SER A 156 -27.30 4.66 -16.30
CA SER A 156 -26.69 3.79 -17.29
C SER A 156 -25.48 3.06 -16.73
N ARG A 157 -25.60 1.73 -16.57
CA ARG A 157 -24.48 0.87 -16.16
C ARG A 157 -23.29 0.95 -17.11
N THR A 158 -23.52 1.18 -18.40
CA THR A 158 -22.46 1.33 -19.40
C THR A 158 -21.64 2.60 -19.14
N VAL A 159 -22.31 3.74 -18.91
CA VAL A 159 -21.63 5.01 -18.62
C VAL A 159 -20.80 4.90 -17.33
N VAL A 160 -21.35 4.26 -16.29
CA VAL A 160 -20.62 4.04 -15.03
C VAL A 160 -19.37 3.19 -15.26
N LYS A 161 -19.50 2.08 -16.01
CA LYS A 161 -18.35 1.20 -16.31
C LYS A 161 -17.27 1.90 -17.14
N GLU A 162 -17.66 2.71 -18.12
CA GLU A 162 -16.73 3.45 -18.97
C GLU A 162 -16.05 4.62 -18.26
N SER A 163 -16.66 5.13 -17.17
CA SER A 163 -16.11 6.23 -16.35
C SER A 163 -15.15 5.76 -15.26
N VAL A 164 -14.81 4.47 -15.22
CA VAL A 164 -13.88 3.91 -14.25
C VAL A 164 -12.47 4.46 -14.50
N ASP A 165 -11.89 5.06 -13.46
CA ASP A 165 -10.48 5.41 -13.43
C ASP A 165 -9.65 4.17 -13.05
N LYS A 166 -8.99 3.59 -14.05
CA LYS A 166 -8.16 2.39 -13.88
C LYS A 166 -6.87 2.69 -13.10
N ASP A 167 -6.36 3.92 -13.16
CA ASP A 167 -5.15 4.33 -12.44
C ASP A 167 -5.39 4.41 -10.93
N VAL A 168 -6.66 4.53 -10.51
CA VAL A 168 -7.07 4.47 -9.10
C VAL A 168 -7.55 3.08 -8.70
N LEU A 169 -8.41 2.44 -9.50
CA LEU A 169 -9.00 1.15 -9.12
C LEU A 169 -8.00 0.00 -9.12
N VAL A 170 -7.02 -0.03 -10.04
CA VAL A 170 -6.03 -1.12 -10.04
C VAL A 170 -5.22 -1.10 -8.74
N PRO A 171 -4.62 0.03 -8.28
CA PRO A 171 -4.02 0.12 -6.95
C PRO A 171 -4.95 -0.27 -5.80
N ALA A 172 -6.22 0.14 -5.83
CA ALA A 172 -7.19 -0.23 -4.80
C ALA A 172 -7.43 -1.74 -4.71
N VAL A 173 -7.60 -2.40 -5.87
CA VAL A 173 -7.71 -3.87 -5.95
C VAL A 173 -6.46 -4.54 -5.38
N ARG A 174 -5.25 -4.06 -5.74
CA ARG A 174 -4.00 -4.60 -5.20
C ARG A 174 -3.89 -4.42 -3.69
N SER A 175 -4.34 -3.28 -3.16
CA SER A 175 -4.36 -3.02 -1.73
C SER A 175 -5.32 -3.95 -0.98
N ILE A 176 -6.52 -4.17 -1.52
CA ILE A 176 -7.50 -5.12 -0.98
C ILE A 176 -6.93 -6.54 -1.00
N ALA A 177 -6.34 -6.94 -2.12
CA ALA A 177 -5.71 -8.24 -2.24
C ALA A 177 -4.52 -8.41 -1.29
N ASN A 178 -3.76 -7.33 -1.04
CA ASN A 178 -2.67 -7.35 -0.08
C ASN A 178 -3.15 -7.61 1.35
N ILE A 179 -4.25 -6.97 1.76
CA ILE A 179 -4.87 -7.23 3.07
C ILE A 179 -5.22 -8.72 3.20
N ALA A 180 -5.81 -9.32 2.16
CA ALA A 180 -6.14 -10.75 2.16
C ALA A 180 -4.89 -11.66 2.24
N ASN A 181 -3.78 -11.28 1.58
CA ASN A 181 -2.50 -12.00 1.69
C ASN A 181 -1.96 -11.99 3.12
N GLU A 182 -2.00 -10.85 3.80
CA GLU A 182 -1.56 -10.71 5.19
C GLU A 182 -2.44 -11.54 6.15
N GLU A 183 -3.75 -11.59 5.90
CA GLU A 183 -4.64 -12.47 6.65
C GLU A 183 -4.34 -13.95 6.43
N ALA A 184 -3.96 -14.34 5.20
CA ALA A 184 -3.57 -15.72 4.91
C ALA A 184 -2.29 -16.12 5.66
N VAL A 185 -1.28 -15.25 5.70
CA VAL A 185 -0.06 -15.46 6.51
C VAL A 185 -0.43 -15.63 7.99
N ARG A 186 -1.27 -14.73 8.52
CA ARG A 186 -1.75 -14.82 9.92
C ARG A 186 -2.47 -16.15 10.18
N TYR A 187 -3.38 -16.58 9.31
CA TYR A 187 -4.05 -17.87 9.47
C TYR A 187 -3.06 -19.04 9.46
N ARG A 188 -2.05 -18.99 8.59
CA ARG A 188 -1.04 -20.04 8.50
C ARG A 188 -0.16 -20.11 9.76
N ASP A 189 0.21 -18.96 10.31
CA ASP A 189 0.98 -18.85 11.56
C ASP A 189 0.19 -19.34 12.77
N GLU A 190 -1.12 -19.12 12.78
CA GLU A 190 -2.04 -19.64 13.80
C GLU A 190 -2.35 -21.15 13.62
N GLY A 191 -1.75 -21.82 12.63
CA GLY A 191 -2.00 -23.23 12.31
C GLY A 191 -3.33 -23.50 11.61
N LYS A 192 -4.07 -22.47 11.20
CA LYS A 192 -5.35 -22.56 10.48
C LYS A 192 -5.12 -22.72 8.98
N MET A 193 -4.51 -23.84 8.59
CA MET A 193 -4.10 -24.14 7.22
C MET A 193 -5.23 -23.96 6.19
N GLU A 194 -6.39 -24.55 6.44
CA GLU A 194 -7.52 -24.49 5.52
C GLU A 194 -7.98 -23.05 5.28
N LYS A 195 -7.99 -22.21 6.32
CA LYS A 195 -8.37 -20.80 6.19
C LYS A 195 -7.33 -19.99 5.41
N ALA A 196 -6.04 -20.26 5.60
CA ALA A 196 -4.98 -19.62 4.83
C ALA A 196 -5.11 -19.96 3.33
N LYS A 197 -5.37 -21.23 3.03
CA LYS A 197 -5.57 -21.71 1.66
C LYS A 197 -6.82 -21.13 1.02
N GLU A 198 -7.93 -21.11 1.75
CA GLU A 198 -9.19 -20.50 1.32
C GLU A 198 -9.02 -19.00 1.03
N ALA A 199 -8.31 -18.27 1.89
CA ALA A 199 -8.05 -16.85 1.70
C ALA A 199 -7.26 -16.59 0.41
N LEU A 200 -6.17 -17.32 0.16
CA LEU A 200 -5.35 -17.15 -1.05
C LEU A 200 -6.08 -17.58 -2.33
N ILE A 201 -6.84 -18.68 -2.31
CA ILE A 201 -7.62 -19.12 -3.48
C ILE A 201 -8.75 -18.14 -3.79
N SER A 202 -9.44 -17.64 -2.76
CA SER A 202 -10.49 -16.63 -2.93
C SER A 202 -9.91 -15.32 -3.47
N ASN A 203 -8.75 -14.92 -2.97
CA ASN A 203 -8.05 -13.73 -3.42
C ASN A 203 -7.54 -13.87 -4.87
N GLN A 204 -7.02 -15.04 -5.25
CA GLN A 204 -6.71 -15.37 -6.63
C GLN A 204 -7.94 -15.19 -7.54
N ALA A 205 -9.09 -15.75 -7.16
CA ALA A 205 -10.31 -15.65 -7.97
C ALA A 205 -10.78 -14.19 -8.10
N TYR A 206 -10.73 -13.43 -7.00
CA TYR A 206 -11.02 -12.00 -6.99
C TYR A 206 -10.09 -11.23 -7.94
N LEU A 207 -8.77 -11.42 -7.85
CA LEU A 207 -7.79 -10.79 -8.73
C LEU A 207 -8.00 -11.16 -10.20
N GLN A 208 -8.28 -12.43 -10.52
CA GLN A 208 -8.57 -12.85 -11.89
C GLN A 208 -9.86 -12.23 -12.46
N GLN A 209 -10.87 -12.02 -11.62
CA GLN A 209 -12.08 -11.33 -12.02
C GLN A 209 -11.79 -9.86 -12.31
N GLN A 210 -11.14 -9.17 -11.36
CA GLN A 210 -10.79 -7.74 -11.51
C GLN A 210 -9.84 -7.49 -12.68
N ALA A 211 -8.88 -8.39 -12.93
CA ALA A 211 -7.98 -8.32 -14.08
C ALA A 211 -8.74 -8.29 -15.42
N ARG A 212 -9.82 -9.07 -15.55
CA ARG A 212 -10.68 -9.08 -16.75
C ARG A 212 -11.56 -7.85 -16.82
N GLU A 213 -12.15 -7.44 -15.69
CA GLU A 213 -13.08 -6.31 -15.63
C GLU A 213 -12.38 -4.97 -15.92
N LEU A 214 -11.16 -4.80 -15.39
CA LEU A 214 -10.35 -3.60 -15.55
C LEU A 214 -9.39 -3.66 -16.75
N GLU A 215 -9.28 -4.82 -17.40
CA GLU A 215 -8.31 -5.08 -18.48
C GLU A 215 -6.87 -4.77 -18.01
N ALA A 216 -6.51 -5.25 -16.82
CA ALA A 216 -5.24 -4.96 -16.16
C ALA A 216 -4.39 -6.24 -16.05
N PRO A 217 -3.42 -6.46 -16.97
CA PRO A 217 -2.62 -7.69 -17.00
C PRO A 217 -1.84 -7.96 -15.72
N THR A 218 -1.36 -6.92 -15.05
CA THR A 218 -0.60 -7.02 -13.79
C THR A 218 -1.39 -7.70 -12.66
N LEU A 219 -2.72 -7.60 -12.67
CA LEU A 219 -3.57 -8.30 -11.69
C LEU A 219 -3.62 -9.82 -11.95
N PHE A 220 -3.34 -10.29 -13.17
CA PHE A 220 -3.15 -11.73 -13.41
C PHE A 220 -1.84 -12.23 -12.81
N ASP A 221 -0.79 -11.42 -12.81
CA ASP A 221 0.48 -11.77 -12.16
C ASP A 221 0.29 -11.88 -10.65
N ASP A 222 -0.37 -10.89 -10.03
CA ASP A 222 -0.72 -10.92 -8.59
C ASP A 222 -1.60 -12.15 -8.25
N ALA A 223 -2.50 -12.56 -9.16
CA ALA A 223 -3.32 -13.76 -8.99
C ALA A 223 -2.50 -15.05 -9.08
N ASP A 224 -1.55 -15.12 -10.01
CA ASP A 224 -0.66 -16.28 -10.12
C ASP A 224 0.24 -16.42 -8.90
N GLU A 225 0.71 -15.29 -8.35
CA GLU A 225 1.44 -15.28 -7.09
C GLU A 225 0.62 -15.85 -5.93
N ASN A 226 -0.66 -15.49 -5.82
CA ASN A 226 -1.58 -16.05 -4.82
C ASN A 226 -1.77 -17.56 -5.00
N ARG A 227 -1.85 -18.03 -6.26
CA ARG A 227 -1.93 -19.47 -6.57
C ARG A 227 -0.67 -20.21 -6.10
N GLN A 228 0.51 -19.64 -6.36
CA GLN A 228 1.78 -20.19 -5.91
C GLN A 228 1.90 -20.17 -4.38
N ASP A 229 1.47 -19.07 -3.74
CA ASP A 229 1.40 -18.95 -2.27
C ASP A 229 0.56 -20.08 -1.67
N ALA A 230 -0.63 -20.31 -2.22
CA ALA A 230 -1.54 -21.35 -1.74
C ALA A 230 -0.93 -22.76 -1.87
N ALA A 231 -0.19 -23.03 -2.96
CA ALA A 231 0.48 -24.30 -3.17
C ALA A 231 1.68 -24.51 -2.21
N SER A 232 2.31 -23.43 -1.76
CA SER A 232 3.47 -23.47 -0.85
C SER A 232 3.12 -23.65 0.63
N LEU A 233 1.86 -23.47 1.01
CA LEU A 233 1.43 -23.53 2.43
C LEU A 233 1.80 -24.85 3.12
N GLU A 234 1.77 -25.94 2.35
CA GLU A 234 2.04 -27.31 2.79
C GLU A 234 3.48 -27.77 2.46
N SER A 235 4.28 -26.96 1.77
CA SER A 235 5.65 -27.31 1.42
C SER A 235 6.65 -27.02 2.54
N GLY A 236 7.85 -27.61 2.44
CA GLY A 236 8.97 -27.28 3.33
C GLY A 236 9.50 -25.85 3.16
N ASP A 237 9.04 -25.13 2.12
CA ASP A 237 9.57 -23.81 1.73
C ASP A 237 8.77 -22.64 2.34
N TRP A 238 7.77 -22.92 3.20
CA TRP A 238 6.93 -21.90 3.82
C TRP A 238 7.74 -20.78 4.49
N ALA A 239 8.85 -21.11 5.16
CA ALA A 239 9.68 -20.11 5.83
C ALA A 239 10.25 -19.06 4.87
N MET A 240 10.67 -19.48 3.67
CA MET A 240 11.11 -18.56 2.62
C MET A 240 9.92 -17.81 2.03
N ARG A 241 8.82 -18.52 1.75
CA ARG A 241 7.66 -17.91 1.09
C ARG A 241 6.97 -16.86 1.96
N ARG A 242 6.86 -17.11 3.26
CA ARG A 242 6.33 -16.14 4.24
C ARG A 242 7.09 -14.82 4.17
N LYS A 243 8.42 -14.85 4.08
CA LYS A 243 9.28 -13.66 3.96
C LYS A 243 9.03 -12.91 2.67
N VAL A 244 8.90 -13.61 1.54
CA VAL A 244 8.55 -13.00 0.24
C VAL A 244 7.17 -12.34 0.28
N ILE A 245 6.15 -13.02 0.83
CA ILE A 245 4.81 -12.44 0.99
C ILE A 245 4.89 -11.19 1.87
N THR A 246 5.61 -11.27 3.00
CA THR A 246 5.73 -10.17 3.97
C THR A 246 6.45 -8.95 3.37
N GLU A 247 7.54 -9.16 2.62
CA GLU A 247 8.23 -8.08 1.89
C GLU A 247 7.32 -7.46 0.82
N ARG A 248 6.69 -8.28 -0.02
CA ARG A 248 5.78 -7.79 -1.07
C ARG A 248 4.62 -6.98 -0.46
N SER A 249 4.04 -7.47 0.63
CA SER A 249 2.99 -6.77 1.37
C SER A 249 3.46 -5.45 1.94
N TYR A 250 4.68 -5.41 2.47
CA TYR A 250 5.32 -4.19 2.92
C TYR A 250 5.50 -3.18 1.78
N GLN A 251 6.04 -3.62 0.65
CA GLN A 251 6.31 -2.77 -0.51
C GLN A 251 5.03 -2.17 -1.10
N LEU A 252 3.96 -2.97 -1.22
CA LEU A 252 2.66 -2.50 -1.68
C LEU A 252 2.09 -1.44 -0.74
N ARG A 253 2.10 -1.70 0.57
CA ARG A 253 1.57 -0.78 1.60
C ARG A 253 2.37 0.54 1.65
N THR A 254 3.69 0.45 1.64
CA THR A 254 4.55 1.63 1.73
C THR A 254 4.78 2.33 0.40
N GLN A 255 4.30 1.75 -0.71
CA GLN A 255 4.56 2.19 -2.08
C GLN A 255 6.07 2.33 -2.32
N GLN A 256 6.85 1.40 -1.75
CA GLN A 256 8.30 1.33 -1.90
C GLN A 256 8.62 0.95 -3.35
N GLN A 257 9.60 1.61 -3.97
CA GLN A 257 10.01 1.24 -5.32
C GLN A 257 10.68 -0.14 -5.31
N ASN A 258 10.22 -1.02 -6.20
CA ASN A 258 10.86 -2.31 -6.38
C ASN A 258 12.27 -2.12 -6.94
N ILE A 259 13.25 -2.73 -6.28
CA ILE A 259 14.57 -2.93 -6.86
C ILE A 259 14.42 -4.05 -7.91
N ALA A 260 14.12 -3.68 -9.15
CA ALA A 260 14.02 -4.65 -10.25
C ALA A 260 15.27 -5.55 -10.26
N PRO A 261 15.17 -6.90 -10.35
CA PRO A 261 16.34 -7.77 -10.45
C PRO A 261 17.23 -7.28 -11.60
N SER A 262 18.56 -7.33 -11.42
CA SER A 262 19.45 -6.92 -12.50
C SER A 262 19.16 -7.81 -13.69
N LYS A 263 18.80 -7.19 -14.83
CA LYS A 263 18.80 -7.92 -16.10
C LYS A 263 20.24 -8.34 -16.34
N ASN A 264 20.50 -9.64 -16.18
CA ASN A 264 21.70 -10.28 -16.72
C ASN A 264 21.59 -10.36 -18.24
#